data_AF-A0A158QML5-F1
#
_entry.id   AF-A0A158QML5-F1
#
_cell.length_a   1.000
_cell.length_b   1.000
_cell.length_c   1.000
_cell.angle_alpha   90.00
_cell.angle_beta   90.00
_cell.angle_gamma   90.00
#
_symmetry.space_group_name_H-M   'P 1'
#
loop_
_entity.id
_entity.type
_entity.pdbx_description
1 polymer ?
#
loop_
_entity_poly.entity_id
_entity_poly.type
_entity_poly.pdbx_seq_one_letter_code
_entity_poly.pdbx_strand_id
1 'polypeptide(L)'
;MSAWAKLTRFARRFVHFKQMDFEFALWQMLYLLIQPQKVYRNFIYRKRTKDQFARDDPAFLVLLSLSLIFSSIFYAVALGLTTWGFVKFFLWVIFIDCIGVGLIVATILWWSSNQFLRKVQDQDVEWGYCFDVHLNAFFPMLILLHVLLPIIYPTLVDSPFFLPTALGNTIWFIAAVYYVYITFLGYTALPILHRTQYFLYPMTFLFISWVATITAGWNISRSAMGFYHYRVRSDD
;
A
#
# COMPACT_ATOMS: atom_id res chain seq x y z
N MET A 1 -14.48 -15.03 -19.95
CA MET A 1 -14.74 -13.60 -20.21
C MET A 1 -13.41 -12.91 -20.50
N SER A 2 -13.31 -12.06 -21.53
CA SER A 2 -12.06 -11.35 -21.83
C SER A 2 -11.70 -10.33 -20.75
N ALA A 3 -10.41 -10.05 -20.54
CA ALA A 3 -9.92 -9.07 -19.57
C ALA A 3 -10.52 -7.66 -19.80
N TRP A 4 -10.72 -7.28 -21.06
CA TRP A 4 -11.37 -6.03 -21.45
C TRP A 4 -12.83 -5.94 -20.99
N ALA A 5 -13.57 -7.05 -21.06
CA ALA A 5 -14.96 -7.11 -20.60
C ALA A 5 -15.09 -7.07 -19.06
N LYS A 6 -14.03 -7.45 -18.32
CA LYS A 6 -13.95 -7.27 -16.87
C LYS A 6 -13.62 -5.81 -16.52
N LEU A 7 -12.64 -5.22 -17.20
CA LEU A 7 -12.20 -3.83 -16.98
C LEU A 7 -13.31 -2.81 -17.28
N THR A 8 -14.00 -2.96 -18.41
CA THR A 8 -15.12 -2.08 -18.79
C THR A 8 -16.31 -2.19 -17.84
N ARG A 9 -16.60 -3.38 -17.31
CA ARG A 9 -17.61 -3.56 -16.24
C ARG A 9 -17.18 -2.91 -14.93
N PHE A 10 -15.93 -3.06 -14.54
CA PHE A 10 -15.37 -2.43 -13.35
C PHE A 10 -15.41 -0.89 -13.46
N ALA A 11 -15.00 -0.35 -14.60
CA ALA A 11 -15.08 1.08 -14.91
C ALA A 11 -16.53 1.62 -14.87
N ARG A 12 -17.50 0.88 -15.42
CA ARG A 12 -18.92 1.28 -15.37
C ARG A 12 -19.48 1.34 -13.95
N ARG A 13 -18.95 0.52 -13.02
CA ARG A 13 -19.36 0.53 -11.60
C ARG A 13 -18.82 1.72 -10.82
N PHE A 14 -17.69 2.32 -11.22
CA PHE A 14 -17.21 3.57 -10.60
C PHE A 14 -18.20 4.73 -10.76
N VAL A 15 -19.04 4.69 -11.81
CA VAL A 15 -20.03 5.73 -12.08
C VAL A 15 -21.31 5.55 -11.26
N HIS A 16 -21.55 4.36 -10.70
CA HIS A 16 -22.78 4.02 -9.97
C HIS A 16 -22.60 4.09 -8.45
N PHE A 17 -22.44 5.31 -7.92
CA PHE A 17 -22.21 5.56 -6.48
C PHE A 17 -23.25 4.95 -5.53
N LYS A 18 -24.53 4.85 -5.95
CA LYS A 18 -25.62 4.31 -5.10
C LYS A 18 -25.53 2.81 -4.82
N GLN A 19 -24.73 2.06 -5.58
CA GLN A 19 -24.58 0.61 -5.41
C GLN A 19 -23.28 0.24 -4.69
N MET A 20 -22.56 1.22 -4.13
CA MET A 20 -21.26 1.03 -3.49
C MET A 20 -21.43 0.83 -1.98
N ASP A 21 -20.96 -0.31 -1.47
CA ASP A 21 -21.00 -0.63 -0.03
C ASP A 21 -19.87 0.10 0.73
N PHE A 22 -20.05 1.39 0.98
CA PHE A 22 -19.07 2.22 1.70
C PHE A 22 -18.83 1.77 3.15
N GLU A 23 -19.87 1.31 3.84
CA GLU A 23 -19.76 0.84 5.22
C GLU A 23 -18.82 -0.36 5.33
N PHE A 24 -19.01 -1.37 4.45
CA PHE A 24 -18.14 -2.53 4.40
C PHE A 24 -16.70 -2.13 4.07
N ALA A 25 -16.50 -1.21 3.12
CA ALA A 25 -15.19 -0.75 2.73
C ALA A 25 -14.48 0.04 3.86
N LEU A 26 -15.20 0.88 4.62
CA LEU A 26 -14.68 1.58 5.80
C LEU A 26 -14.25 0.59 6.89
N TRP A 27 -15.09 -0.39 7.21
CA TRP A 27 -14.74 -1.44 8.16
C TRP A 27 -13.51 -2.23 7.69
N GLN A 28 -13.42 -2.52 6.40
CA GLN A 28 -12.26 -3.16 5.84
C GLN A 28 -10.99 -2.31 6.05
N MET A 29 -11.03 -1.00 5.77
CA MET A 29 -9.89 -0.10 5.99
C MET A 29 -9.48 -0.01 7.46
N LEU A 30 -10.46 0.11 8.37
CA LEU A 30 -10.20 0.13 9.81
C LEU A 30 -9.61 -1.19 10.29
N TYR A 31 -10.13 -2.33 9.83
CA TYR A 31 -9.57 -3.63 10.19
C TYR A 31 -8.18 -3.86 9.59
N LEU A 32 -7.83 -3.27 8.44
CA LEU A 32 -6.45 -3.32 7.95
C LEU A 32 -5.46 -2.66 8.92
N LEU A 33 -5.88 -1.70 9.75
CA LEU A 33 -5.04 -1.05 10.76
C LEU A 33 -5.01 -1.81 12.08
N ILE A 34 -6.17 -2.28 12.54
CA ILE A 34 -6.31 -2.86 13.89
C ILE A 34 -6.15 -4.39 13.89
N GLN A 35 -6.78 -5.07 12.93
CA GLN A 35 -6.85 -6.54 12.91
C GLN A 35 -6.96 -7.09 11.48
N PRO A 36 -5.85 -7.08 10.70
CA PRO A 36 -5.88 -7.42 9.28
C PRO A 36 -6.33 -8.87 9.03
N GLN A 37 -6.14 -9.78 10.00
CA GLN A 37 -6.61 -11.17 9.93
C GLN A 37 -8.12 -11.29 9.67
N LYS A 38 -8.93 -10.36 10.20
CA LYS A 38 -10.38 -10.35 9.97
C LYS A 38 -10.72 -10.06 8.50
N VAL A 39 -9.98 -9.16 7.88
CA VAL A 39 -10.18 -8.77 6.47
C VAL A 39 -9.99 -9.97 5.55
N TYR A 40 -8.91 -10.74 5.76
CA TYR A 40 -8.60 -11.88 4.91
C TYR A 40 -9.55 -13.07 5.07
N ARG A 41 -10.21 -13.20 6.23
CA ARG A 41 -11.31 -14.16 6.39
C ARG A 41 -12.49 -13.87 5.46
N ASN A 42 -12.78 -12.59 5.17
CA ASN A 42 -13.84 -12.20 4.23
C ASN A 42 -13.53 -12.56 2.77
N PHE A 43 -12.26 -12.69 2.39
CA PHE A 43 -11.87 -13.16 1.06
C PHE A 43 -12.21 -14.65 0.86
N ILE A 44 -12.01 -15.48 1.89
CA ILE A 44 -12.37 -16.90 1.85
C ILE A 44 -13.89 -17.05 1.68
N TYR A 45 -14.69 -16.24 2.39
CA TYR A 45 -16.14 -16.26 2.23
C TYR A 45 -16.59 -15.86 0.81
N ARG A 46 -15.97 -14.83 0.22
CA ARG A 46 -16.26 -14.41 -1.18
C ARG A 46 -15.92 -15.47 -2.20
N LYS A 47 -14.81 -16.21 -2.00
CA LYS A 47 -14.47 -17.33 -2.88
C LYS A 47 -15.55 -18.42 -2.84
N ARG A 48 -16.16 -18.69 -1.69
CA ARG A 48 -17.25 -19.69 -1.58
C ARG A 48 -18.57 -19.23 -2.24
N THR A 49 -18.86 -17.94 -2.25
CA THR A 49 -20.15 -17.42 -2.74
C THR A 49 -20.12 -16.93 -4.18
N LYS A 50 -18.99 -16.37 -4.64
CA LYS A 50 -18.84 -15.74 -5.97
C LYS A 50 -17.73 -16.37 -6.82
N ASP A 51 -17.03 -17.38 -6.31
CA ASP A 51 -15.92 -18.08 -6.97
C ASP A 51 -14.74 -17.20 -7.43
N GLN A 52 -14.58 -16.01 -6.85
CA GLN A 52 -13.48 -15.09 -7.17
C GLN A 52 -12.85 -14.47 -5.92
N PHE A 53 -11.55 -14.18 -5.99
CA PHE A 53 -10.83 -13.55 -4.89
C PHE A 53 -10.70 -12.03 -5.05
N ALA A 54 -10.65 -11.52 -6.29
CA ALA A 54 -10.56 -10.09 -6.55
C ALA A 54 -11.85 -9.36 -6.16
N ARG A 55 -11.73 -8.05 -5.85
CA ARG A 55 -12.90 -7.22 -5.55
C ARG A 55 -13.70 -6.87 -6.78
N ASP A 56 -15.00 -6.88 -6.58
CA ASP A 56 -16.01 -6.47 -7.56
C ASP A 56 -16.48 -5.03 -7.39
N ASP A 57 -16.29 -4.48 -6.19
CA ASP A 57 -16.91 -3.22 -5.76
C ASP A 57 -15.85 -2.13 -5.63
N PRO A 58 -16.04 -0.96 -6.29
CA PRO A 58 -15.04 0.10 -6.32
C PRO A 58 -14.95 0.92 -5.00
N ALA A 59 -15.77 0.61 -3.99
CA ALA A 59 -15.91 1.41 -2.75
C ALA A 59 -14.58 1.63 -2.03
N PHE A 60 -13.77 0.58 -1.91
CA PHE A 60 -12.46 0.69 -1.28
C PHE A 60 -11.49 1.57 -2.09
N LEU A 61 -11.49 1.48 -3.42
CA LEU A 61 -10.62 2.31 -4.25
C LEU A 61 -11.01 3.78 -4.14
N VAL A 62 -12.31 4.09 -4.07
CA VAL A 62 -12.79 5.45 -3.84
C VAL A 62 -12.33 5.96 -2.47
N LEU A 63 -12.53 5.20 -1.40
CA LEU A 63 -12.07 5.61 -0.06
C LEU A 63 -10.54 5.72 0.03
N LEU A 64 -9.79 4.85 -0.64
CA LEU A 64 -8.34 4.93 -0.74
C LEU A 64 -7.92 6.20 -1.48
N SER A 65 -8.59 6.56 -2.58
CA SER A 65 -8.31 7.79 -3.31
C SER A 65 -8.60 9.05 -2.48
N LEU A 66 -9.67 9.05 -1.69
CA LEU A 66 -9.96 10.12 -0.73
C LEU A 66 -8.88 10.19 0.36
N SER A 67 -8.41 9.04 0.84
CA SER A 67 -7.31 8.97 1.82
C SER A 67 -6.00 9.51 1.25
N LEU A 68 -5.73 9.26 -0.03
CA LEU A 68 -4.57 9.79 -0.74
C LEU A 68 -4.62 11.32 -0.88
N ILE A 69 -5.78 11.87 -1.26
CA ILE A 69 -6.01 13.33 -1.29
C ILE A 69 -5.75 13.92 0.10
N PHE A 70 -6.39 13.36 1.13
CA PHE A 70 -6.25 13.84 2.50
C PHE A 70 -4.80 13.77 2.99
N SER A 71 -4.11 12.66 2.72
CA SER A 71 -2.70 12.48 3.07
C SER A 71 -1.76 13.48 2.38
N SER A 72 -2.10 13.87 1.15
CA SER A 72 -1.31 14.84 0.37
C SER A 72 -1.36 16.25 0.96
N ILE A 73 -2.44 16.58 1.69
CA ILE A 73 -2.57 17.85 2.41
C ILE A 73 -1.51 17.94 3.52
N PHE A 74 -1.28 16.85 4.27
CA PHE A 74 -0.25 16.85 5.33
C PHE A 74 1.15 17.06 4.77
N TYR A 75 1.48 16.44 3.63
CA TYR A 75 2.75 16.68 2.95
C TYR A 75 2.88 18.11 2.44
N ALA A 76 1.82 18.70 1.89
CA ALA A 76 1.83 20.09 1.46
C ALA A 76 2.07 21.06 2.62
N VAL A 77 1.45 20.81 3.77
CA VAL A 77 1.68 21.60 4.99
C VAL A 77 3.10 21.39 5.52
N ALA A 78 3.56 20.14 5.64
CA ALA A 78 4.88 19.80 6.19
C ALA A 78 6.04 20.34 5.35
N LEU A 79 5.87 20.41 4.03
CA LEU A 79 6.90 20.90 3.09
C LEU A 79 6.68 22.35 2.64
N GLY A 80 5.59 23.01 3.05
CA GLY A 80 5.26 24.37 2.62
C GLY A 80 5.05 24.50 1.10
N LEU A 81 4.36 23.53 0.48
CA LEU A 81 4.19 23.48 -0.98
C LEU A 81 3.21 24.56 -1.48
N THR A 82 3.48 25.08 -2.68
CA THR A 82 2.52 25.91 -3.43
C THR A 82 1.34 25.07 -3.93
N THR A 83 0.26 25.71 -4.39
CA THR A 83 -0.91 25.00 -4.95
C THR A 83 -0.55 24.12 -6.14
N TRP A 84 0.32 24.62 -7.03
CA TRP A 84 0.83 23.83 -8.16
C TRP A 84 1.73 22.69 -7.71
N GLY A 85 2.54 22.94 -6.68
CA GLY A 85 3.36 21.92 -6.06
C GLY A 85 2.51 20.78 -5.47
N PHE A 86 1.44 21.12 -4.74
CA PHE A 86 0.48 20.16 -4.23
C PHE A 86 -0.12 19.28 -5.34
N VAL A 87 -0.54 19.86 -6.46
CA VAL A 87 -1.11 19.10 -7.60
C VAL A 87 -0.07 18.14 -8.18
N LYS A 88 1.18 18.58 -8.40
CA LYS A 88 2.26 17.70 -8.88
C LYS A 88 2.53 16.55 -7.91
N PHE A 89 2.63 16.85 -6.62
CA PHE A 89 2.84 15.85 -5.58
C PHE A 89 1.70 14.83 -5.55
N PHE A 90 0.45 15.32 -5.54
CA PHE A 90 -0.73 14.47 -5.52
C PHE A 90 -0.80 13.50 -6.71
N LEU A 91 -0.54 14.00 -7.92
CA LEU A 91 -0.49 13.16 -9.12
C LEU A 91 0.64 12.13 -9.04
N TRP A 92 1.81 12.52 -8.51
CA TRP A 92 2.94 11.61 -8.32
C TRP A 92 2.58 10.46 -7.38
N VAL A 93 2.03 10.77 -6.19
CA VAL A 93 1.68 9.74 -5.20
C VAL A 93 0.64 8.76 -5.75
N ILE A 94 -0.36 9.24 -6.50
CA ILE A 94 -1.36 8.36 -7.10
C ILE A 94 -0.76 7.50 -8.22
N PHE A 95 -0.18 8.12 -9.23
CA PHE A 95 0.16 7.41 -10.47
C PHE A 95 1.46 6.63 -10.36
N ILE A 96 2.44 7.16 -9.63
CA ILE A 96 3.75 6.55 -9.49
C ILE A 96 3.78 5.67 -8.25
N ASP A 97 3.56 6.24 -7.06
CA ASP A 97 3.83 5.52 -5.80
C ASP A 97 2.76 4.47 -5.49
N CYS A 98 1.49 4.75 -5.78
CA CYS A 98 0.40 3.80 -5.57
C CYS A 98 0.21 2.87 -6.79
N ILE A 99 -0.12 3.42 -7.96
CA ILE A 99 -0.44 2.60 -9.14
C ILE A 99 0.82 2.00 -9.76
N GLY A 100 1.83 2.81 -10.08
CA GLY A 100 3.04 2.36 -10.79
C GLY A 100 3.80 1.28 -10.03
N VAL A 101 4.16 1.55 -8.77
CA VAL A 101 4.80 0.55 -7.89
C VAL A 101 3.87 -0.65 -7.68
N GLY A 102 2.57 -0.42 -7.50
CA GLY A 102 1.59 -1.49 -7.33
C GLY A 102 1.51 -2.46 -8.50
N LEU A 103 1.57 -1.97 -9.74
CA LEU A 103 1.59 -2.81 -10.95
C LEU A 103 2.85 -3.69 -10.99
N ILE A 104 4.01 -3.12 -10.65
CA ILE A 104 5.28 -3.85 -10.61
C ILE A 104 5.22 -4.94 -9.54
N VAL A 105 4.85 -4.58 -8.31
CA VAL A 105 4.76 -5.52 -7.19
C VAL A 105 3.73 -6.61 -7.46
N ALA A 106 2.54 -6.27 -7.95
CA ALA A 106 1.51 -7.25 -8.28
C ALA A 106 1.99 -8.23 -9.35
N THR A 107 2.73 -7.77 -10.36
CA THR A 107 3.25 -8.62 -11.44
C THR A 107 4.34 -9.56 -10.94
N ILE A 108 5.27 -9.07 -10.11
CA ILE A 108 6.32 -9.90 -9.51
C ILE A 108 5.71 -10.97 -8.60
N LEU A 109 4.76 -10.61 -7.74
CA LEU A 109 4.13 -11.55 -6.82
C LEU A 109 3.20 -12.53 -7.52
N TRP A 110 2.49 -12.09 -8.57
CA TRP A 110 1.70 -12.97 -9.43
C TRP A 110 2.58 -14.01 -10.13
N TRP A 111 3.68 -13.58 -10.72
CA TRP A 111 4.63 -14.48 -11.38
C TRP A 111 5.25 -15.45 -10.37
N SER A 112 5.77 -14.96 -9.24
CA SER A 112 6.43 -15.81 -8.25
C SER A 112 5.49 -16.82 -7.59
N SER A 113 4.25 -16.41 -7.28
CA SER A 113 3.26 -17.30 -6.68
C SER A 113 2.82 -18.43 -7.62
N ASN A 114 2.56 -18.13 -8.89
CA ASN A 114 2.15 -19.15 -9.86
C ASN A 114 3.29 -20.08 -10.27
N GLN A 115 4.52 -19.59 -10.33
CA GLN A 115 5.68 -20.40 -10.72
C GLN A 115 6.17 -21.30 -9.58
N PHE A 116 6.24 -20.79 -8.34
CA PHE A 116 6.96 -21.49 -7.27
C PHE A 116 6.08 -21.98 -6.12
N LEU A 117 4.88 -21.41 -5.91
CA LEU A 117 4.11 -21.63 -4.69
C LEU A 117 2.81 -22.39 -4.90
N ARG A 118 2.41 -22.63 -6.14
CA ARG A 118 1.14 -23.26 -6.49
C ARG A 118 1.14 -24.76 -6.18
N LYS A 119 0.14 -25.21 -5.42
CA LYS A 119 -0.09 -26.62 -5.07
C LYS A 119 -0.92 -27.36 -6.13
N VAL A 120 -1.88 -26.66 -6.74
CA VAL A 120 -2.85 -27.25 -7.69
C VAL A 120 -2.64 -26.64 -9.07
N GLN A 121 -2.47 -27.46 -10.11
CA GLN A 121 -2.18 -26.96 -11.46
C GLN A 121 -3.39 -26.37 -12.19
N ASP A 122 -4.61 -26.72 -11.74
CA ASP A 122 -5.86 -26.35 -12.41
C ASP A 122 -6.32 -24.91 -12.11
N GLN A 123 -5.72 -24.24 -11.13
CA GLN A 123 -6.14 -22.89 -10.72
C GLN A 123 -4.95 -21.98 -10.47
N ASP A 124 -4.91 -20.86 -11.20
CA ASP A 124 -3.92 -19.80 -11.05
C ASP A 124 -4.35 -18.73 -10.04
N VAL A 125 -3.36 -18.07 -9.45
CA VAL A 125 -3.55 -16.83 -8.71
C VAL A 125 -3.94 -15.72 -9.70
N GLU A 126 -5.06 -15.06 -9.41
CA GLU A 126 -5.57 -13.95 -10.21
C GLU A 126 -4.66 -12.72 -10.05
N TRP A 127 -4.19 -12.12 -11.14
CA TRP A 127 -3.38 -10.89 -11.07
C TRP A 127 -4.10 -9.74 -10.35
N GLY A 128 -5.42 -9.60 -10.56
CA GLY A 128 -6.24 -8.60 -9.87
C GLY A 128 -6.29 -8.80 -8.35
N TYR A 129 -6.14 -10.05 -7.88
CA TYR A 129 -5.99 -10.32 -6.45
C TYR A 129 -4.63 -9.85 -5.93
N CYS A 130 -3.54 -10.10 -6.67
CA CYS A 130 -2.21 -9.61 -6.29
C CYS A 130 -2.16 -8.09 -6.16
N PHE A 131 -2.81 -7.38 -7.09
CA PHE A 131 -2.96 -5.93 -7.01
C PHE A 131 -3.83 -5.49 -5.83
N ASP A 132 -4.92 -6.19 -5.53
CA ASP A 132 -5.75 -5.90 -4.35
C ASP A 132 -5.01 -6.11 -3.02
N VAL A 133 -4.14 -7.14 -2.95
CA VAL A 133 -3.25 -7.36 -1.80
C VAL A 133 -2.26 -6.21 -1.65
N HIS A 134 -1.67 -5.71 -2.75
CA HIS A 134 -0.82 -4.52 -2.72
C HIS A 134 -1.58 -3.32 -2.15
N LEU A 135 -2.79 -3.03 -2.63
CA LEU A 135 -3.57 -1.88 -2.15
C LEU A 135 -3.97 -2.01 -0.67
N ASN A 136 -4.26 -3.23 -0.21
CA ASN A 136 -4.48 -3.51 1.21
C ASN A 136 -3.25 -3.25 2.07
N ALA A 137 -2.08 -3.66 1.59
CA ALA A 137 -0.81 -3.46 2.31
C ALA A 137 -0.35 -2.00 2.28
N PHE A 138 -0.64 -1.30 1.17
CA PHE A 138 -0.33 0.10 0.97
C PHE A 138 -1.12 1.01 1.91
N PHE A 139 -2.39 0.71 2.21
CA PHE A 139 -3.20 1.60 3.04
C PHE A 139 -2.64 1.86 4.45
N PRO A 140 -2.25 0.85 5.25
CA PRO A 140 -1.60 1.09 6.55
C PRO A 140 -0.23 1.77 6.43
N MET A 141 0.55 1.43 5.40
CA MET A 141 1.80 2.12 5.10
C MET A 141 1.55 3.60 4.80
N LEU A 142 0.49 3.94 4.07
CA LEU A 142 0.05 5.32 3.81
C LEU A 142 -0.29 6.04 5.11
N ILE A 143 -1.03 5.41 6.03
CA ILE A 143 -1.33 6.05 7.32
C ILE A 143 -0.05 6.36 8.10
N LEU A 144 0.92 5.45 8.14
CA LEU A 144 2.18 5.68 8.86
C LEU A 144 3.08 6.72 8.16
N LEU A 145 3.24 6.63 6.84
CA LEU A 145 4.22 7.43 6.10
C LEU A 145 3.67 8.71 5.49
N HIS A 146 2.37 8.79 5.24
CA HIS A 146 1.72 9.96 4.62
C HIS A 146 0.75 10.71 5.51
N VAL A 147 0.41 10.16 6.68
CA VAL A 147 -0.37 10.90 7.69
C VAL A 147 0.50 11.16 8.92
N LEU A 148 0.95 10.10 9.60
CA LEU A 148 1.71 10.26 10.85
C LEU A 148 3.06 10.95 10.62
N LEU A 149 3.87 10.44 9.68
CA LEU A 149 5.23 10.95 9.47
C LEU A 149 5.28 12.45 9.10
N PRO A 150 4.48 12.99 8.15
CA PRO A 150 4.51 14.41 7.84
C PRO A 150 4.05 15.31 9.00
N ILE A 151 3.13 14.83 9.86
CA ILE A 151 2.68 15.59 11.04
C ILE A 151 3.83 15.78 12.04
N ILE A 152 4.60 14.73 12.31
CA ILE A 152 5.68 14.77 13.29
C ILE A 152 7.01 15.25 12.70
N TYR A 153 7.14 15.27 11.37
CA TYR A 153 8.41 15.50 10.70
C TYR A 153 9.04 16.87 11.06
N PRO A 154 8.32 18.00 10.93
CA PRO A 154 8.88 19.33 11.19
C PRO A 154 9.34 19.55 12.62
N THR A 155 8.80 18.81 13.59
CA THR A 155 9.04 19.02 15.02
C THR A 155 9.98 17.97 15.64
N LEU A 156 9.89 16.71 15.21
CA LEU A 156 10.56 15.59 15.87
C LEU A 156 11.57 14.85 14.99
N VAL A 157 11.51 14.97 13.66
CA VAL A 157 12.29 14.13 12.73
C VAL A 157 13.29 14.92 11.88
N ASP A 158 13.05 16.20 11.60
CA ASP A 158 13.95 17.03 10.78
C ASP A 158 15.19 17.51 11.55
N SER A 159 16.03 16.56 11.96
CA SER A 159 17.29 16.84 12.64
C SER A 159 18.30 15.71 12.41
N PRO A 160 19.61 16.02 12.35
CA PRO A 160 20.66 15.02 12.20
C PRO A 160 20.97 14.24 13.50
N PHE A 161 20.34 14.58 14.63
CA PHE A 161 20.59 13.87 15.88
C PHE A 161 20.09 12.42 15.85
N PHE A 162 20.66 11.60 16.73
CA PHE A 162 20.34 10.18 16.82
C PHE A 162 18.85 9.90 17.08
N LEU A 163 18.23 10.58 18.05
CA LEU A 163 16.84 10.32 18.44
C LEU A 163 15.83 10.61 17.30
N PRO A 164 15.85 11.78 16.64
CA PRO A 164 15.05 12.06 15.44
C PRO A 164 15.25 11.03 14.32
N THR A 165 16.50 10.65 14.06
CA THR A 165 16.85 9.67 13.02
C THR A 165 16.32 8.28 13.36
N ALA A 166 16.50 7.83 14.60
CA ALA A 166 15.99 6.55 15.08
C ALA A 166 14.46 6.52 15.04
N LEU A 167 13.78 7.59 15.43
CA LEU A 167 12.33 7.70 15.39
C LEU A 167 11.80 7.63 13.95
N GLY A 168 12.35 8.44 13.04
CA GLY A 168 11.98 8.44 11.63
C GLY A 168 12.20 7.08 10.97
N ASN A 169 13.40 6.50 11.13
CA ASN A 169 13.74 5.21 10.53
C ASN A 169 12.90 4.06 11.12
N THR A 170 12.53 4.13 12.40
CA THR A 170 11.64 3.15 13.03
C THR A 170 10.22 3.20 12.44
N ILE A 171 9.69 4.38 12.12
CA ILE A 171 8.40 4.50 11.43
C ILE A 171 8.46 3.89 10.03
N TRP A 172 9.53 4.16 9.27
CA TRP A 172 9.76 3.52 7.97
C TRP A 172 9.85 1.99 8.08
N PHE A 173 10.59 1.49 9.06
CA PHE A 173 10.72 0.06 9.31
C PHE A 173 9.38 -0.58 9.67
N ILE A 174 8.62 0.00 10.61
CA ILE A 174 7.29 -0.50 10.99
C ILE A 174 6.36 -0.51 9.78
N ALA A 175 6.33 0.57 8.99
CA ALA A 175 5.48 0.65 7.81
C ALA A 175 5.83 -0.42 6.76
N ALA A 176 7.12 -0.63 6.49
CA ALA A 176 7.58 -1.65 5.56
C ALA A 176 7.30 -3.08 6.06
N VAL A 177 7.55 -3.37 7.34
CA VAL A 177 7.22 -4.67 7.95
C VAL A 177 5.72 -4.92 7.89
N TYR A 178 4.90 -3.93 8.19
CA TYR A 178 3.44 -4.06 8.15
C TYR A 178 2.93 -4.34 6.73
N TYR A 179 3.52 -3.69 5.73
CA TYR A 179 3.22 -3.97 4.32
C TYR A 179 3.56 -5.42 3.94
N VAL A 180 4.73 -5.93 4.34
CA VAL A 180 5.13 -7.32 4.09
C VAL A 180 4.22 -8.30 4.84
N TYR A 181 3.82 -7.97 6.08
CA TYR A 181 2.91 -8.79 6.88
C TYR A 181 1.53 -8.94 6.23
N ILE A 182 0.93 -7.84 5.78
CA ILE A 182 -0.36 -7.87 5.08
C ILE A 182 -0.25 -8.64 3.77
N THR A 183 0.85 -8.44 3.03
CA THR A 183 1.12 -9.19 1.81
C THR A 183 1.12 -10.70 2.09
N PHE A 184 1.89 -11.15 3.09
CA PHE A 184 1.91 -12.55 3.53
C PHE A 184 0.52 -13.09 3.90
N LEU A 185 -0.25 -12.30 4.65
CA LEU A 185 -1.58 -12.68 5.10
C LEU A 185 -2.56 -12.84 3.92
N GLY A 186 -2.41 -12.01 2.88
CA GLY A 186 -3.14 -12.18 1.62
C GLY A 186 -2.85 -13.52 0.95
N TYR A 187 -1.59 -13.80 0.65
CA TYR A 187 -1.26 -15.05 -0.04
C TYR A 187 -1.57 -16.30 0.81
N THR A 188 -1.50 -16.20 2.15
CA THR A 188 -1.87 -17.30 3.05
C THR A 188 -3.37 -17.57 3.06
N ALA A 189 -4.22 -16.61 2.69
CA ALA A 189 -5.66 -16.82 2.54
C ALA A 189 -6.01 -17.67 1.30
N LEU A 190 -5.07 -17.88 0.36
CA LEU A 190 -5.27 -18.69 -0.83
C LEU A 190 -4.97 -20.17 -0.55
N PRO A 191 -5.98 -21.07 -0.55
CA PRO A 191 -5.77 -22.49 -0.29
C PRO A 191 -4.99 -23.21 -1.41
N ILE A 192 -4.84 -22.56 -2.57
CA ILE A 192 -4.10 -23.07 -3.73
C ILE A 192 -2.59 -22.93 -3.57
N LEU A 193 -2.11 -22.16 -2.59
CA LEU A 193 -0.69 -21.93 -2.36
C LEU A 193 -0.16 -22.77 -1.20
N HIS A 194 1.09 -23.22 -1.34
CA HIS A 194 1.88 -23.80 -0.27
C HIS A 194 3.10 -22.93 0.05
N ARG A 195 3.73 -23.15 1.21
CA ARG A 195 4.99 -22.47 1.61
C ARG A 195 4.92 -20.95 1.52
N THR A 196 3.79 -20.35 1.91
CA THR A 196 3.60 -18.89 1.87
C THR A 196 4.55 -18.14 2.81
N GLN A 197 5.23 -18.84 3.75
CA GLN A 197 6.24 -18.24 4.61
C GLN A 197 7.37 -17.50 3.87
N TYR A 198 7.62 -17.81 2.58
CA TYR A 198 8.62 -17.09 1.79
C TYR A 198 8.28 -15.61 1.61
N PHE A 199 7.00 -15.22 1.68
CA PHE A 199 6.62 -13.81 1.66
C PHE A 199 7.06 -13.03 2.90
N LEU A 200 7.48 -13.70 3.99
CA LEU A 200 8.03 -13.04 5.18
C LEU A 200 9.54 -12.79 5.09
N TYR A 201 10.27 -13.43 4.17
CA TYR A 201 11.73 -13.26 4.04
C TYR A 201 12.19 -11.81 3.85
N PRO A 202 11.47 -10.93 3.12
CA PRO A 202 11.85 -9.53 3.06
C PRO A 202 11.94 -8.83 4.43
N MET A 203 11.25 -9.31 5.47
CA MET A 203 11.33 -8.72 6.82
C MET A 203 12.73 -8.78 7.41
N THR A 204 13.51 -9.83 7.14
CA THR A 204 14.88 -9.94 7.66
C THR A 204 15.80 -8.92 7.01
N PHE A 205 15.66 -8.72 5.69
CA PHE A 205 16.38 -7.68 4.97
C PHE A 205 15.98 -6.29 5.45
N LEU A 206 14.69 -6.05 5.71
CA LEU A 206 14.21 -4.79 6.28
C LEU A 206 14.84 -4.53 7.66
N PHE A 207 14.95 -5.55 8.52
CA PHE A 207 15.58 -5.41 9.84
C PHE A 207 17.06 -5.05 9.72
N ILE A 208 17.79 -5.73 8.82
CA ILE A 208 19.20 -5.42 8.55
C ILE A 208 19.33 -3.98 8.03
N SER A 209 18.46 -3.56 7.10
CA SER A 209 18.48 -2.20 6.56
C SER A 209 18.17 -1.13 7.61
N TRP A 210 17.26 -1.42 8.54
CA TRP A 210 16.95 -0.53 9.66
C TRP A 210 18.14 -0.37 10.60
N VAL A 211 18.81 -1.46 10.98
CA VAL A 211 20.05 -1.39 11.79
C VAL A 211 21.12 -0.58 11.05
N ALA A 212 21.34 -0.86 9.76
CA ALA A 212 22.35 -0.19 8.95
C ALA A 212 22.08 1.33 8.81
N THR A 213 20.84 1.74 8.62
CA THR A 213 20.48 3.16 8.50
C THR A 213 20.66 3.92 9.81
N ILE A 214 20.37 3.28 10.95
CA ILE A 214 20.61 3.86 12.28
C ILE A 214 22.12 3.98 12.55
N THR A 215 22.90 2.93 12.30
CA THR A 215 24.35 2.96 12.57
C THR A 215 25.11 3.91 11.64
N ALA A 216 24.64 4.08 10.41
CA ALA A 216 25.17 5.07 9.47
C ALA A 216 24.73 6.51 9.79
N GLY A 217 23.80 6.72 10.73
CA GLY A 217 23.23 8.04 11.01
C GLY A 217 22.39 8.60 9.85
N TRP A 218 21.91 7.76 8.94
CA TRP A 218 21.16 8.18 7.78
C TRP A 218 19.67 8.30 8.12
N ASN A 219 19.15 9.53 8.08
CA ASN A 219 17.73 9.82 8.26
C ASN A 219 16.96 9.68 6.94
N ILE A 220 16.27 8.54 6.79
CA ILE A 220 15.50 8.21 5.57
C ILE A 220 14.40 9.25 5.32
N SER A 221 13.74 9.70 6.38
CA SER A 221 12.65 10.69 6.27
C SER A 221 13.14 12.00 5.68
N ARG A 222 14.32 12.49 6.05
CA ARG A 222 14.90 13.71 5.45
C ARG A 222 15.21 13.51 3.96
N SER A 223 15.75 12.34 3.59
CA SER A 223 15.99 12.03 2.17
C SER A 223 14.69 11.93 1.36
N ALA A 224 13.65 11.30 1.90
CA ALA A 224 12.35 11.19 1.24
C ALA A 224 11.67 12.56 1.10
N MET A 225 11.64 13.35 2.17
CA MET A 225 11.10 14.72 2.16
C MET A 225 11.84 15.62 1.18
N GLY A 226 13.18 15.54 1.16
CA GLY A 226 14.02 16.25 0.20
C GLY A 226 13.75 15.84 -1.24
N PHE A 227 13.57 14.54 -1.51
CA PHE A 227 13.21 14.03 -2.84
C PHE A 227 11.86 14.58 -3.32
N TYR A 228 10.83 14.53 -2.47
CA TYR A 228 9.51 15.06 -2.82
C TYR A 228 9.54 16.58 -3.01
N HIS A 229 10.21 17.31 -2.13
CA HIS A 229 10.34 18.76 -2.26
C HIS A 229 11.06 19.15 -3.56
N TYR A 230 12.18 18.47 -3.90
CA TYR A 230 12.91 18.71 -5.14
C TYR A 230 12.08 18.44 -6.40
N ARG A 231 11.31 17.35 -6.41
CA ARG A 231 10.45 16.98 -7.56
C ARG A 231 9.32 17.96 -7.81
N VAL A 232 8.84 18.59 -6.75
CA VAL A 232 7.63 19.39 -6.77
C VAL A 232 7.93 20.87 -7.05
N ARG A 233 9.13 21.33 -6.70
CA ARG A 233 9.61 22.68 -6.98
C ARG A 233 9.50 22.98 -8.48
N SER A 234 8.69 23.98 -8.84
CA SER A 234 8.80 24.63 -10.15
C SER A 234 10.06 25.47 -10.13
N ASP A 235 10.87 25.36 -11.19
CA ASP A 235 11.85 26.38 -11.52
C ASP A 235 11.05 27.63 -11.95
N ASP A 236 10.63 28.41 -10.97
CA ASP A 236 10.15 29.78 -11.16
C ASP A 236 11.33 30.75 -11.05
#